data_AF-A0A9P9LS03-F1
#
_entry.id   AF-A0A9P9LS03-F1
#
_cell.length_a   1.000
_cell.length_b   1.000
_cell.length_c   1.000
_cell.angle_alpha   90.00
_cell.angle_beta   90.00
_cell.angle_gamma   90.00
#
_symmetry.space_group_name_H-M   'P 1'
#
loop_
_entity.id
_entity.type
_entity.pdbx_description
1 polymer ?
#
loop_
_entity_poly.entity_id
_entity_poly.type
_entity_poly.pdbx_seq_one_letter_code
_entity_poly.pdbx_strand_id
1 'polypeptide(L)'
;EALQVLTTTERSWLLILDNANDPDFDYQVYFPPRYRGAVLMTSRVTECRRYSQDAFEALEGLEEQDSKELLLKAAGLSPESWPSQDS
;
A
#
# COMPACT_ATOMS: atom_id res chain seq x y z
N GLU A 1 2.91 -15.88 -17.30
CA GLU A 1 1.50 -16.33 -17.33
C GLU A 1 0.52 -15.32 -16.74
N ALA A 2 0.71 -14.85 -15.50
CA ALA A 2 -0.19 -13.86 -14.87
C ALA A 2 -0.35 -12.56 -15.68
N LEU A 3 0.74 -11.98 -16.19
CA LEU A 3 0.69 -10.76 -17.02
C LEU A 3 -0.17 -10.93 -18.28
N GLN A 4 -0.09 -12.11 -18.90
CA GLN A 4 -0.87 -12.43 -20.10
C GLN A 4 -2.36 -12.54 -19.74
N VAL A 5 -2.70 -13.21 -18.63
CA VAL A 5 -4.08 -13.29 -18.13
C VAL A 5 -4.65 -11.90 -17.85
N LEU A 6 -3.89 -11.02 -17.18
CA LEU A 6 -4.32 -9.64 -16.89
C LEU A 6 -4.44 -8.78 -18.15
N THR A 7 -3.68 -9.10 -19.20
CA THR A 7 -3.74 -8.40 -20.49
C THR A 7 -4.96 -8.80 -21.31
N THR A 8 -5.39 -10.07 -21.23
CA THR A 8 -6.47 -10.61 -22.06
C THR A 8 -7.82 -10.69 -21.36
N THR A 9 -7.86 -10.60 -20.03
CA THR A 9 -9.12 -10.69 -19.28
C THR A 9 -10.03 -9.49 -19.57
N GLU A 10 -11.33 -9.74 -19.71
CA GLU A 10 -12.35 -8.70 -19.88
C GLU A 10 -12.85 -8.14 -18.54
N ARG A 11 -12.53 -8.81 -17.43
CA ARG A 11 -12.93 -8.40 -16.08
C ARG A 11 -11.97 -7.35 -15.53
N SER A 12 -12.51 -6.43 -14.73
CA SER A 12 -11.68 -5.52 -13.93
C SER A 12 -10.77 -6.30 -13.00
N TRP A 13 -9.54 -5.82 -12.83
CA TRP A 13 -8.53 -6.46 -12.00
C TRP A 13 -7.73 -5.45 -11.18
N LEU A 14 -7.11 -5.94 -10.12
CA LEU A 14 -6.13 -5.22 -9.30
C LEU A 14 -4.91 -6.12 -9.13
N LEU A 15 -3.74 -5.62 -9.54
CA LEU A 15 -2.46 -6.29 -9.30
C LEU A 15 -1.78 -5.61 -8.11
N ILE A 16 -1.45 -6.38 -7.07
CA ILE A 16 -0.74 -5.88 -5.89
C ILE A 16 0.71 -6.33 -5.97
N LEU A 17 1.62 -5.37 -6.05
CA LEU A 17 3.06 -5.59 -5.92
C LEU A 17 3.46 -5.18 -4.51
N ASP A 18 3.42 -6.15 -3.60
CA ASP A 18 3.77 -5.92 -2.20
C ASP A 18 5.28 -6.01 -1.98
N ASN A 19 5.82 -5.13 -1.14
CA ASN A 19 7.23 -5.11 -0.74
C ASN A 19 8.23 -5.01 -1.92
N ALA A 20 7.96 -4.12 -2.89
CA ALA A 20 8.84 -3.82 -4.02
C ALA A 20 10.09 -3.03 -3.60
N ASN A 21 10.97 -3.67 -2.82
CA ASN A 21 12.08 -3.03 -2.10
C ASN A 21 13.47 -3.26 -2.73
N ASP A 22 13.55 -3.92 -3.88
CA ASP A 22 14.82 -4.10 -4.60
C ASP A 22 15.05 -2.88 -5.50
N PRO A 23 16.00 -1.98 -5.18
CA PRO A 23 16.23 -0.78 -5.98
C PRO A 23 16.85 -1.08 -7.35
N ASP A 24 17.46 -2.26 -7.52
CA ASP A 24 18.14 -2.66 -8.76
C ASP A 24 17.18 -3.39 -9.71
N PHE A 25 15.99 -3.77 -9.24
CA PHE A 25 14.98 -4.45 -10.06
C PHE A 25 14.02 -3.47 -10.73
N ASP A 26 13.81 -3.63 -12.04
CA ASP A 26 12.81 -2.85 -12.75
C ASP A 26 11.42 -3.52 -12.71
N TYR A 27 10.58 -3.11 -11.77
CA TYR A 27 9.22 -3.61 -11.58
C TYR A 27 8.25 -3.32 -12.73
N GLN A 28 8.62 -2.48 -13.70
CA GLN A 28 7.79 -2.22 -14.88
C GLN A 28 7.51 -3.49 -15.69
N VAL A 29 8.35 -4.53 -15.56
CA VAL A 29 8.12 -5.84 -16.19
C VAL A 29 6.81 -6.50 -15.76
N TYR A 30 6.22 -6.09 -14.64
CA TYR A 30 4.94 -6.60 -14.16
C TYR A 30 3.73 -5.78 -14.61
N PHE A 31 3.93 -4.65 -15.29
CA PHE A 31 2.85 -3.71 -15.59
C PHE A 31 2.10 -4.15 -16.85
N PRO A 32 0.79 -4.46 -16.77
CA PRO A 32 0.03 -4.87 -17.94
C PRO A 32 -0.13 -3.68 -18.91
N PRO A 33 -0.01 -3.89 -20.23
CA PRO A 33 -0.09 -2.81 -21.22
C PRO A 33 -1.52 -2.27 -21.47
N ARG A 34 -2.55 -2.78 -20.79
CA ARG A 34 -3.97 -2.46 -21.06
C ARG A 34 -4.74 -1.91 -19.86
N TYR A 35 -5.64 -0.97 -20.15
CA TYR A 35 -6.32 -0.05 -19.24
C TYR A 35 -7.58 -0.57 -18.51
N ARG A 36 -7.69 -1.87 -18.18
CA ARG A 36 -8.89 -2.42 -17.49
C ARG A 36 -8.67 -2.77 -16.01
N GLY A 37 -7.56 -2.33 -15.44
CA GLY A 37 -7.28 -2.54 -14.02
C GLY A 37 -6.28 -1.53 -13.49
N ALA A 38 -5.89 -1.73 -12.24
CA ALA A 38 -4.95 -0.89 -11.53
C ALA A 38 -3.80 -1.73 -10.97
N VAL A 39 -2.64 -1.12 -10.83
CA VAL A 39 -1.50 -1.68 -10.09
C VAL A 39 -1.39 -0.89 -8.79
N LEU A 40 -1.43 -1.58 -7.66
CA LEU A 40 -1.11 -1.02 -6.35
C LEU A 40 0.25 -1.57 -5.92
N MET A 41 1.21 -0.67 -5.67
CA MET A 41 2.56 -1.03 -5.27
C MET A 41 2.84 -0.50 -3.87
N THR A 42 3.42 -1.33 -3.00
CA THR A 42 3.96 -0.90 -1.70
C THR A 42 5.48 -1.03 -1.73
N SER A 43 6.19 -0.03 -1.20
CA SER A 43 7.65 -0.04 -1.15
C SER A 43 8.17 0.88 -0.04
N ARG A 44 9.36 0.56 0.46
CA ARG A 44 10.19 1.43 1.31
C ARG A 44 11.20 2.25 0.49
N VAL A 45 11.36 1.94 -0.79
CA VAL A 45 12.29 2.61 -1.71
C VAL A 45 11.58 3.81 -2.33
N THR A 46 12.00 5.01 -1.94
CA THR A 46 11.37 6.27 -2.39
C THR A 46 11.41 6.46 -3.90
N GLU A 47 12.40 5.87 -4.56
CA GLU A 47 12.63 5.89 -5.99
C GLU A 47 11.53 5.15 -6.77
N CYS A 48 10.78 4.24 -6.12
CA CYS A 48 9.61 3.58 -6.72
C CYS A 48 8.51 4.57 -7.12
N ARG A 49 8.51 5.82 -6.60
CA ARG A 49 7.63 6.90 -7.09
C ARG A 49 7.75 7.13 -8.60
N ARG A 50 8.88 6.73 -9.22
CA ARG A 50 9.09 6.81 -10.68
C ARG A 50 8.05 6.04 -11.49
N TYR A 51 7.41 5.03 -10.89
CA TYR A 51 6.42 4.18 -11.55
C TYR A 51 5.03 4.84 -11.65
N SER A 52 4.73 5.84 -10.83
CA SER A 52 3.51 6.62 -10.93
C SER A 52 3.69 7.94 -10.20
N GLN A 53 4.10 8.98 -10.94
CA GLN A 53 4.33 10.30 -10.34
C GLN A 53 3.03 10.95 -9.84
N ASP A 54 1.92 10.74 -10.56
CA ASP A 54 0.62 11.36 -10.26
C ASP A 54 -0.19 10.62 -9.18
N ALA A 55 0.15 9.37 -8.87
CA ALA A 55 -0.58 8.54 -7.90
C ALA A 55 0.33 7.99 -6.78
N PHE A 56 1.50 8.58 -6.59
CA PHE A 56 2.38 8.28 -5.47
C PHE A 56 1.86 8.94 -4.19
N GLU A 57 1.81 8.16 -3.11
CA GLU A 57 1.50 8.66 -1.77
C GLU A 57 2.60 8.20 -0.81
N ALA A 58 3.19 9.14 -0.07
CA ALA A 58 4.12 8.82 1.01
C ALA A 58 3.32 8.51 2.27
N LEU A 59 3.42 7.28 2.79
CA LEU A 59 2.78 6.94 4.06
C LEU A 59 3.60 7.49 5.22
N GLU A 60 2.97 8.35 6.02
CA GLU A 60 3.55 8.90 7.24
C GLU A 60 3.16 8.09 8.47
N GLY A 61 3.74 8.45 9.62
CA GLY A 61 3.30 7.91 10.91
C GLY A 61 1.87 8.33 11.23
N LEU A 62 1.17 7.51 12.00
CA LEU A 62 -0.13 7.89 12.55
C LEU A 62 0.02 9.10 13.49
N GLU A 63 -1.02 9.92 13.56
CA GLU A 63 -1.10 10.98 14.58
C GLU A 63 -1.03 10.37 16.00
N GLU A 64 -0.68 11.18 16.99
CA GLU A 64 -0.48 10.69 18.36
C GLU A 64 -1.73 9.99 18.90
N GLN A 65 -2.91 10.55 18.65
CA GLN A 65 -4.18 10.00 19.08
C GLN A 65 -4.44 8.63 18.45
N ASP A 66 -4.32 8.53 17.12
CA ASP A 66 -4.47 7.28 16.38
C ASP A 66 -3.43 6.23 16.80
N SER A 67 -2.21 6.66 17.11
CA SER A 67 -1.13 5.82 17.62
C SER A 67 -1.47 5.24 19.01
N LYS A 68 -1.96 6.08 19.94
CA LYS A 68 -2.42 5.64 21.27
C LYS A 68 -3.58 4.65 21.14
N GLU A 69 -4.55 4.94 20.29
CA GLU A 69 -5.67 4.04 20.05
C GLU A 69 -5.24 2.70 19.48
N LEU A 70 -4.35 2.71 18.47
CA LEU A 70 -3.82 1.49 17.87
C LEU A 70 -3.11 0.64 18.93
N LEU A 71 -2.30 1.26 19.79
CA LEU A 71 -1.59 0.58 20.88
C LEU A 71 -2.57 -0.05 21.88
N LEU A 72 -3.56 0.69 22.37
CA LEU A 72 -4.53 0.20 23.35
C LEU A 72 -5.40 -0.93 22.77
N LYS A 73 -5.83 -0.81 21.51
CA LYS A 73 -6.54 -1.87 20.77
C LYS A 73 -5.67 -3.12 20.63
N ALA A 74 -4.40 -2.96 20.24
CA ALA A 74 -3.46 -4.08 20.11
C ALA A 74 -3.14 -4.77 21.45
N ALA A 75 -3.18 -4.02 22.55
CA ALA A 75 -3.04 -4.55 23.90
C ALA A 75 -4.29 -5.30 24.43
N GLY A 76 -5.39 -5.30 23.66
CA GLY A 76 -6.65 -5.97 24.04
C GLY A 76 -7.46 -5.22 25.10
N LEU A 77 -7.18 -3.92 25.30
CA LEU A 77 -7.91 -3.08 26.24
C LEU A 77 -9.22 -2.59 25.60
N SER A 78 -10.33 -2.71 26.33
CA SER A 78 -11.61 -2.21 25.86
C SER A 78 -11.65 -0.68 25.93
N PRO A 79 -12.36 0.01 25.01
CA PRO A 79 -12.43 1.48 25.01
C PRO A 79 -12.85 2.09 26.35
N GLU A 80 -13.66 1.38 27.13
CA GLU A 80 -14.14 1.81 28.45
C GLU A 80 -13.03 1.82 29.52
N SER A 81 -11.93 1.10 29.27
CA SER A 81 -10.75 1.02 30.14
C SER A 81 -9.61 1.94 29.71
N TRP A 82 -9.77 2.66 28.59
CA TRP A 82 -8.72 3.54 28.10
C TRP A 82 -8.57 4.74 29.04
N PRO A 83 -7.33 5.18 29.31
CA PRO A 83 -7.11 6.39 30.08
C PRO A 83 -7.77 7.58 29.39
N SER A 84 -8.37 8.49 30.17
CA SER A 84 -8.89 9.75 29.64
C SER A 84 -7.81 10.42 28.81
N GLN A 85 -8.15 10.79 27.57
CA GLN A 85 -7.27 11.52 26.66
C GLN A 85 -7.21 13.00 27.11
N ASP A 86 -6.82 13.24 28.36
CA ASP A 86 -6.62 14.58 28.88
C ASP A 86 -5.14 14.95 28.67
N SER A 87 -4.89 15.77 27.65
CA SER A 87 -3.67 16.56 27.49
C SER A 87 -3.98 17.86 26.79
#